data_AF-A0A956JQY3-F1
#
_entry.id   AF-A0A956JQY3-F1
#
_cell.length_a   1.000
_cell.length_b   1.000
_cell.length_c   1.000
_cell.angle_alpha   90.00
_cell.angle_beta   90.00
_cell.angle_gamma   90.00
#
_symmetry.space_group_name_H-M   'P 1'
#
loop_
_entity.id
_entity.type
_entity.pdbx_description
1 polymer ?
#
loop_
_entity_poly.entity_id
_entity_poly.type
_entity_poly.pdbx_seq_one_letter_code
_entity_poly.pdbx_strand_id
1 'polypeptide(L)' 'MQLDVARLSLHIGEHEVFRGAPLAVDRALTERSFAGEHVSVRLSLGRGEASARMVSTDLTHGYIEINAEYTT' A
#
# COMPACT_ATOMS: atom_id res chain seq x y z
N MET A 1 -18.77 11.78 4.31
CA MET A 1 -18.56 11.08 3.02
C MET A 1 -18.27 9.62 3.33
N GLN A 2 -19.04 8.67 2.81
CA GLN A 2 -18.86 7.24 3.08
C GLN A 2 -18.08 6.57 1.94
N LEU A 3 -17.23 5.61 2.29
CA LEU A 3 -16.49 4.76 1.36
C LEU A 3 -17.31 3.50 1.07
N ASP A 4 -17.42 3.10 -0.20
CA ASP A 4 -18.08 1.86 -0.60
C ASP A 4 -17.02 0.78 -0.83
N VAL A 5 -16.85 -0.10 0.16
CA VAL A 5 -15.82 -1.15 0.15
C VAL A 5 -15.98 -2.10 -1.05
N ALA A 6 -17.23 -2.38 -1.46
CA ALA A 6 -17.52 -3.31 -2.56
C ALA A 6 -16.97 -2.82 -3.90
N ARG A 7 -16.71 -1.51 -4.03
CA ARG A 7 -16.18 -0.88 -5.25
C ARG A 7 -14.67 -0.66 -5.23
N LEU A 8 -14.00 -0.99 -4.13
CA LEU A 8 -12.57 -0.78 -4.00
C LEU A 8 -11.80 -1.88 -4.73
N SER A 9 -10.67 -1.50 -5.34
CA SER A 9 -9.60 -2.44 -5.68
C SER A 9 -8.25 -1.96 -5.17
N LEU A 10 -7.41 -2.89 -4.72
CA LEU A 10 -6.08 -2.62 -4.21
C LEU A 10 -5.05 -3.47 -4.96
N HIS A 11 -4.01 -2.80 -5.46
CA HIS A 11 -2.83 -3.46 -6.03
C HIS A 11 -1.59 -3.19 -5.20
N ILE A 12 -0.74 -4.20 -5.10
CA ILE A 12 0.63 -4.13 -4.57
C ILE A 12 1.56 -4.58 -5.69
N GLY A 13 2.40 -3.65 -6.17
CA GLY A 13 3.11 -3.84 -7.43
C GLY A 13 2.12 -4.12 -8.57
N GLU A 14 2.32 -5.24 -9.26
CA GLU A 14 1.45 -5.71 -10.34
C GLU A 14 0.29 -6.60 -9.86
N HIS A 15 0.25 -6.97 -8.58
CA HIS A 15 -0.70 -7.94 -8.05
C HIS A 15 -1.94 -7.25 -7.48
N GLU A 16 -3.13 -7.59 -8.00
CA GLU A 16 -4.39 -7.20 -7.36
C GLU A 16 -4.64 -8.10 -6.16
N VAL A 17 -4.73 -7.51 -4.96
CA VAL A 17 -4.87 -8.23 -3.69
C VAL A 17 -6.24 -8.09 -3.05
N PHE A 18 -7.03 -7.13 -3.52
CA PHE A 18 -8.38 -6.88 -3.03
C PHE A 18 -9.26 -6.35 -4.17
N ARG A 19 -10.49 -6.85 -4.26
CA ARG A 19 -11.56 -6.33 -5.13
C ARG A 19 -12.91 -6.55 -4.49
N GLY A 20 -13.41 -5.55 -3.76
CA GLY A 20 -14.62 -5.67 -2.93
C GLY A 20 -14.50 -6.65 -1.74
N ALA A 21 -13.59 -7.61 -1.83
CA ALA A 21 -13.19 -8.59 -0.83
C ALA A 21 -11.71 -8.97 -1.08
N PRO A 22 -11.03 -9.59 -0.09
CA PRO A 22 -9.68 -10.11 -0.27
C PRO A 22 -9.62 -11.16 -1.39
N LEU A 23 -8.58 -11.09 -2.22
CA LEU A 23 -8.31 -12.09 -3.24
C LEU A 23 -7.35 -13.15 -2.71
N ALA A 24 -7.49 -14.39 -3.19
CA ALA A 24 -6.48 -15.41 -2.97
C ALA A 24 -5.28 -15.09 -3.85
N VAL A 25 -4.21 -14.56 -3.25
CA VAL A 25 -2.97 -14.22 -3.92
C VAL A 25 -1.85 -15.09 -3.39
N ASP A 26 -0.95 -15.52 -4.26
CA ASP A 26 0.30 -16.14 -3.84
C ASP A 26 1.10 -15.13 -3.01
N ARG A 27 1.29 -15.49 -1.74
CA ARG A 27 2.03 -14.70 -0.78
C ARG A 27 3.46 -14.44 -1.25
N ALA A 28 4.12 -15.42 -1.85
CA ALA A 28 5.50 -15.28 -2.33
C ALA A 28 5.61 -14.25 -3.46
N LEU A 29 4.60 -14.15 -4.33
CA LEU A 29 4.53 -13.13 -5.39
C LEU A 29 4.38 -11.72 -4.81
N THR A 30 3.56 -11.58 -3.77
CA THR A 30 3.35 -10.30 -3.09
C THR A 30 4.59 -9.89 -2.29
N GLU A 31 5.24 -10.82 -1.59
CA GLU A 31 6.49 -10.59 -0.85
C GLU A 31 7.62 -10.09 -1.76
N ARG A 32 7.74 -10.64 -2.99
CA ARG A 32 8.70 -10.12 -3.98
C ARG A 32 8.43 -8.67 -4.36
N SER A 33 7.17 -8.22 -4.36
CA SER A 33 6.82 -6.82 -4.63
C SER A 33 7.24 -5.90 -3.49
N PHE A 34 7.33 -6.41 -2.26
CA PHE A 34 7.80 -5.67 -1.09
C PHE A 34 9.33 -5.73 -0.90
N ALA A 35 10.00 -6.70 -1.50
CA ALA A 35 11.46 -6.84 -1.41
C ALA A 35 12.24 -5.89 -2.35
N GLY A 36 11.55 -5.20 -3.25
CA GLY A 36 12.15 -4.20 -4.15
C GLY A 36 12.44 -2.88 -3.44
N GLU A 37 13.34 -2.08 -4.01
CA GLU A 37 13.66 -0.73 -3.52
C GLU A 37 12.44 0.20 -3.53
N HIS A 38 11.55 0.04 -4.50
CA HIS A 38 10.31 0.80 -4.62
C HIS A 38 9.09 -0.11 -4.54
N VAL A 39 8.19 0.20 -3.59
CA VAL A 39 6.90 -0.49 -3.45
C VAL A 39 5.79 0.40 -3.97
N SER A 40 5.08 -0.07 -5.00
CA SER A 40 3.90 0.61 -5.54
C SER A 40 2.63 0.07 -4.87
N VAL A 41 1.83 0.96 -4.29
CA VAL A 41 0.50 0.64 -3.75
C VAL A 41 -0.52 1.50 -4.47
N ARG A 42 -1.52 0.87 -5.09
CA ARG A 42 -2.57 1.56 -5.86
C ARG A 42 -3.94 1.18 -5.34
N LEU A 43 -4.67 2.14 -4.80
CA LEU A 43 -6.07 1.99 -4.37
C LEU A 43 -6.99 2.70 -5.36
N SER A 44 -7.90 1.95 -5.98
CA SER A 44 -8.98 2.50 -6.80
C SER A 44 -10.24 2.61 -5.97
N LEU A 45 -10.83 3.80 -5.90
CA LEU A 45 -12.06 4.04 -5.13
C LEU A 45 -13.34 3.67 -5.89
N GLY A 46 -13.22 3.43 -7.20
CA GLY A 46 -14.35 3.14 -8.07
C GLY A 46 -15.36 4.28 -8.19
N ARG A 47 -14.99 5.54 -7.96
CA ARG A 47 -15.90 6.70 -7.84
C ARG A 47 -15.68 7.81 -8.88
N GLY A 48 -15.10 7.48 -10.03
CA GLY A 48 -14.76 8.40 -11.11
C GLY A 48 -13.25 8.44 -11.37
N GLU A 49 -12.80 9.45 -12.10
CA GLU A 49 -11.43 9.52 -12.66
C GLU A 49 -10.45 10.38 -11.83
N ALA A 50 -10.91 10.98 -10.72
CA ALA A 50 -10.06 11.78 -9.86
C ALA A 50 -8.95 10.92 -9.24
N SER A 51 -7.71 11.41 -9.25
CA SER A 51 -6.56 10.70 -8.71
C SER A 51 -5.62 11.64 -7.95
N ALA A 52 -4.88 11.07 -7.00
CA ALA A 52 -3.82 11.74 -6.26
C ALA A 52 -2.67 10.75 -6.05
N ARG A 53 -1.44 11.26 -5.89
CA ARG A 53 -0.25 10.46 -5.64
C ARG A 53 0.52 11.04 -4.47
N MET A 54 1.01 10.17 -3.60
CA MET A 54 1.97 10.49 -2.55
C MET A 54 3.16 9.52 -2.61
N VAL A 55 4.27 9.93 -2.00
CA VAL A 55 5.45 9.09 -1.78
C VAL A 55 5.66 9.04 -0.27
N SER A 56 5.93 7.84 0.24
CA SER A 56 6.24 7.58 1.65
C SER A 56 7.32 6.53 1.72
N THR A 57 7.90 6.34 2.89
CA THR A 57 8.81 5.24 3.21
C THR A 57 8.16 4.28 4.19
N ASP A 58 8.80 3.13 4.39
CA ASP A 58 8.51 2.22 5.48
C ASP A 58 8.99 2.81 6.83
N LEU A 59 8.53 2.17 7.91
CA LEU A 59 8.94 2.48 9.27
C LEU A 59 9.92 1.41 9.73
N THR A 60 11.20 1.80 9.84
CA THR A 60 12.29 0.88 10.20
C THR A 60 12.72 1.06 11.66
N HIS A 61 13.45 0.08 12.19
CA HIS A 61 14.08 0.20 13.52
C HIS A 61 15.03 1.40 13.59
N GLY A 62 15.80 1.67 12.54
CA GLY A 62 16.71 2.81 12.48
C GLY A 62 15.98 4.16 12.56
N TYR A 63 14.77 4.28 11.97
CA TYR A 63 13.95 5.49 12.15
C TYR A 63 13.60 5.71 13.63
N ILE A 64 13.29 4.63 14.36
CA ILE A 64 12.98 4.70 15.79
C ILE A 64 14.20 5.13 16.59
N GLU A 65 15.36 4.48 16.40
CA GLU A 65 16.61 4.82 17.10
C GLU A 65 16.98 6.29 16.92
N ILE A 66 16.99 6.78 15.67
CA ILE A 66 17.35 8.17 15.34
C ILE A 66 16.47 9.18 16.08
N ASN A 67 15.17 8.93 16.17
CA ASN A 67 14.22 9.87 16.77
C ASN A 67 13.95 9.62 18.27
N ALA A 68 14.40 8.50 18.82
CA ALA A 68 14.29 8.19 20.25
C ALA A 68 15.50 8.71 21.03
N GLU A 69 16.69 8.79 20.40
CA GLU A 69 17.93 9.24 21.04
C GLU A 69 18.08 10.77 21.08
N TYR A 70 17.25 11.53 20.35
CA TYR A 70 17.24 13.00 20.37
C TYR A 70 15.81 13.55 20.42
N THR A 71 15.58 14.58 21.23
CA THR A 71 14.33 15.37 21.17
C THR A 71 14.32 16.17 19.86
N THR A 72 13.35 15.90 19.00
CA THR A 72 13.08 16.64 17.76
C THR A 72 11.98 17.69 17.94
#